data_AF-A0A2E5IDT9-F1
#
_entry.id   AF-A0A2E5IDT9-F1
#
_cell.length_a   1.000
_cell.length_b   1.000
_cell.length_c   1.000
_cell.angle_alpha   90.00
_cell.angle_beta   90.00
_cell.angle_gamma   90.00
#
_symmetry.space_group_name_H-M   'P 1'
#
loop_
_entity.id
_entity.type
_entity.pdbx_description
1 polymer ?
#
loop_
_entity_poly.entity_id
_entity_poly.type
_entity_poly.pdbx_seq_one_letter_code
_entity_poly.pdbx_strand_id
1 'polypeptide(L)'
;MGAPPRFQLCLVGGTFDRLHAGHRLLLDAACRAAARVEVHLTNDAMADQKSVNMQSFETRRDEVLNWVASNAPTRVSVHELTDQHGPAPSHPKADAIVATPETKPECERINERRVENGLAPLHIIEVAHLTDIAGDIISSSRIRNGLVDVEGHPWFSPAWEGQVLRMHPRVEPELKTPMGVLYEGPETAPEVAMLAALEDIDTSQTILIAVGDVTVSTLLALDIVPDLGFIDGQTKRTALAAEEQVDCSAFTHILEASNPAGVLTPELKAVIAQAAQLEEPTVVVVDGEEDLAPLYIHLHVPLHAVVFYGQPGVGVVAQPSSLETKARCRRLLELFEVV
;
A
#
# COMPACT_ATOMS: atom_id res chain seq x y z
N MET A 1 -34.34 -6.19 -17.56
CA MET A 1 -33.57 -6.84 -18.65
C MET A 1 -32.91 -5.73 -19.45
N GLY A 2 -31.58 -5.63 -19.42
CA GLY A 2 -30.83 -4.55 -20.06
C GLY A 2 -30.84 -4.67 -21.59
N ALA A 3 -30.53 -3.57 -22.28
CA ALA A 3 -30.36 -3.55 -23.73
C ALA A 3 -29.29 -4.57 -24.18
N PRO A 4 -29.42 -5.16 -25.38
CA PRO A 4 -28.41 -6.09 -25.90
C PRO A 4 -27.05 -5.39 -26.04
N PRO A 5 -25.92 -6.12 -25.88
CA PRO A 5 -24.59 -5.55 -26.04
C PRO A 5 -24.44 -4.98 -27.46
N ARG A 6 -23.81 -3.81 -27.55
CA ARG A 6 -23.59 -3.07 -28.80
C ARG A 6 -22.47 -3.67 -29.64
N PHE A 7 -21.49 -4.29 -28.99
CA PHE A 7 -20.27 -4.83 -29.60
C PHE A 7 -20.16 -6.34 -29.39
N GLN A 8 -19.42 -7.03 -30.24
CA GLN A 8 -19.20 -8.47 -30.15
C GLN A 8 -18.04 -8.82 -29.23
N LEU A 9 -16.89 -8.14 -29.39
CA LEU A 9 -15.68 -8.42 -28.63
C LEU A 9 -14.96 -7.11 -28.28
N CYS A 10 -14.90 -6.84 -26.99
CA CYS A 10 -14.14 -5.71 -26.46
C CYS A 10 -12.80 -6.15 -25.89
N LEU A 11 -11.75 -5.40 -26.22
CA LEU A 11 -10.44 -5.54 -25.60
C LEU A 11 -10.33 -4.60 -24.40
N VAL A 12 -9.67 -5.06 -23.34
CA VAL A 12 -9.29 -4.25 -22.18
C VAL A 12 -7.83 -4.53 -21.89
N GLY A 13 -6.97 -3.51 -21.95
CA GLY A 13 -5.55 -3.62 -21.60
C GLY A 13 -5.24 -2.87 -20.31
N GLY A 14 -4.37 -3.41 -19.48
CA GLY A 14 -3.94 -2.71 -18.26
C GLY A 14 -2.94 -3.51 -17.44
N THR A 15 -2.37 -2.87 -16.42
CA THR A 15 -1.51 -3.56 -15.46
C THR A 15 -2.33 -4.25 -14.37
N PHE A 16 -3.46 -3.64 -13.96
CA PHE A 16 -4.38 -4.17 -12.95
C PHE A 16 -3.73 -4.47 -11.59
N ASP A 17 -2.72 -3.69 -11.21
CA ASP A 17 -2.12 -3.77 -9.88
C ASP A 17 -3.11 -3.29 -8.82
N ARG A 18 -3.29 -4.09 -7.76
CA ARG A 18 -4.23 -3.88 -6.65
C ARG A 18 -5.61 -3.56 -7.19
N LEU A 19 -6.33 -4.57 -7.69
CA LEU A 19 -7.58 -4.40 -8.43
C LEU A 19 -8.60 -3.52 -7.69
N HIS A 20 -8.64 -2.24 -8.03
CA HIS A 20 -9.40 -1.20 -7.33
C HIS A 20 -10.68 -0.79 -8.07
N ALA A 21 -11.47 0.08 -7.45
CA ALA A 21 -12.79 0.51 -7.95
C ALA A 21 -12.73 1.03 -9.40
N GLY A 22 -11.73 1.85 -9.73
CA GLY A 22 -11.49 2.32 -11.09
C GLY A 22 -11.32 1.19 -12.13
N HIS A 23 -10.51 0.17 -11.83
CA HIS A 23 -10.37 -1.01 -12.70
C HIS A 23 -11.69 -1.77 -12.85
N ARG A 24 -12.43 -1.96 -11.76
CA ARG A 24 -13.73 -2.65 -11.80
C ARG A 24 -14.74 -1.89 -12.64
N LEU A 25 -14.76 -0.55 -12.58
CA LEU A 25 -15.60 0.28 -13.43
C LEU A 25 -15.25 0.11 -14.92
N LEU A 26 -13.96 0.04 -15.26
CA LEU A 26 -13.47 -0.20 -16.61
C LEU A 26 -13.95 -1.56 -17.15
N LEU A 27 -13.78 -2.62 -16.36
CA LEU A 27 -14.21 -3.98 -16.69
C LEU A 27 -15.73 -4.09 -16.82
N ASP A 28 -16.48 -3.44 -15.92
CA ASP A 28 -17.93 -3.36 -15.96
C ASP A 28 -18.43 -2.65 -17.23
N ALA A 29 -17.79 -1.55 -17.62
CA ALA A 29 -18.12 -0.84 -18.85
C ALA A 29 -17.91 -1.74 -20.09
N ALA A 30 -16.81 -2.49 -20.14
CA ALA A 30 -16.55 -3.47 -21.19
C ALA A 30 -17.65 -4.53 -21.25
N CYS A 31 -17.99 -5.12 -20.09
CA CYS A 31 -19.00 -6.18 -19.97
C CYS A 31 -20.42 -5.68 -20.29
N ARG A 32 -20.74 -4.41 -20.02
CA ARG A 32 -22.02 -3.80 -20.42
C ARG A 32 -22.08 -3.56 -21.94
N ALA A 33 -20.97 -3.17 -22.55
CA ALA A 33 -20.94 -2.76 -23.95
C ALA A 33 -20.81 -3.92 -24.94
N ALA A 34 -20.13 -5.02 -24.57
CA ALA A 34 -19.76 -6.09 -25.51
C ALA A 34 -20.18 -7.49 -25.08
N ALA A 35 -20.52 -8.37 -26.02
CA ALA A 35 -20.92 -9.74 -25.75
C ALA A 35 -19.80 -10.57 -25.09
N ARG A 36 -18.56 -10.41 -25.56
CA ARG A 36 -17.35 -11.01 -25.00
C ARG A 36 -16.32 -9.94 -24.67
N VAL A 37 -15.46 -10.22 -23.69
CA VAL A 37 -14.38 -9.35 -23.27
C VAL A 37 -13.08 -10.15 -23.17
N GLU A 38 -12.00 -9.58 -23.66
CA GLU A 38 -10.64 -10.10 -23.44
C GLU A 38 -9.86 -9.07 -22.63
N VAL A 39 -9.43 -9.47 -21.44
CA VAL A 39 -8.59 -8.67 -20.55
C VAL A 39 -7.15 -9.09 -20.74
N HIS A 40 -6.28 -8.14 -21.08
CA HIS A 40 -4.87 -8.34 -21.37
C HIS A 40 -4.04 -7.63 -20.30
N LEU A 41 -3.36 -8.42 -19.44
CA LEU A 41 -2.57 -7.92 -18.32
C LEU A 41 -1.10 -7.83 -18.69
N THR A 42 -0.45 -6.70 -18.43
CA THR A 42 1.01 -6.58 -18.60
C THR A 42 1.76 -7.66 -17.80
N ASN A 43 2.79 -8.26 -18.37
CA ASN A 43 3.70 -9.13 -17.64
C ASN A 43 4.53 -8.36 -16.59
N ASP A 44 5.33 -9.07 -15.78
CA ASP A 44 6.10 -8.44 -14.69
C ASP A 44 7.18 -7.49 -15.20
N ALA A 45 7.90 -7.85 -16.26
CA ALA A 45 8.91 -6.98 -16.86
C ALA A 45 8.36 -5.60 -17.27
N MET A 46 7.14 -5.54 -17.82
CA MET A 46 6.46 -4.29 -18.18
C MET A 46 5.90 -3.55 -16.96
N ALA A 47 5.47 -4.29 -15.94
CA ALA A 47 4.87 -3.73 -14.76
C ALA A 47 5.94 -3.09 -13.85
N ASP A 48 7.06 -3.78 -13.64
CA ASP A 48 8.18 -3.32 -12.81
C ASP A 48 8.87 -2.06 -13.38
N GLN A 49 8.81 -1.84 -14.70
CA GLN A 49 9.25 -0.59 -15.32
C GLN A 49 8.42 0.63 -14.90
N LYS A 50 7.19 0.45 -14.42
CA LYS A 50 6.30 1.55 -14.04
C LYS A 50 6.46 1.96 -12.58
N SER A 51 6.77 1.03 -11.69
CA SER A 51 6.82 1.27 -10.25
C SER A 51 7.52 0.12 -9.54
N VAL A 52 8.25 0.46 -8.49
CA VAL A 52 8.64 -0.49 -7.44
C VAL A 52 7.40 -1.02 -6.70
N ASN A 53 7.52 -2.19 -6.08
CA ASN A 53 6.47 -2.89 -5.32
C ASN A 53 5.19 -3.19 -6.13
N MET A 54 5.37 -3.67 -7.36
CA MET A 54 4.27 -4.18 -8.16
C MET A 54 3.86 -5.58 -7.69
N GLN A 55 2.56 -5.92 -7.75
CA GLN A 55 2.16 -7.31 -7.64
C GLN A 55 2.68 -8.15 -8.81
N SER A 56 3.00 -9.41 -8.56
CA SER A 56 3.35 -10.36 -9.62
C SER A 56 2.19 -10.56 -10.60
N PHE A 57 2.51 -11.03 -11.80
CA PHE A 57 1.55 -11.31 -12.86
C PHE A 57 0.49 -12.28 -12.38
N GLU A 58 0.90 -13.35 -11.69
CA GLU A 58 -0.02 -14.34 -11.14
C GLU A 58 -0.98 -13.73 -10.12
N THR A 59 -0.49 -12.90 -9.19
CA THR A 59 -1.37 -12.22 -8.22
C THR A 59 -2.38 -11.30 -8.91
N ARG A 60 -1.93 -10.47 -9.86
CA ARG A 60 -2.81 -9.55 -10.61
C ARG A 60 -3.83 -10.33 -11.44
N ARG A 61 -3.39 -11.41 -12.08
CA ARG A 61 -4.24 -12.31 -12.87
C ARG A 61 -5.29 -12.99 -12.00
N ASP A 62 -4.92 -13.48 -10.83
CA ASP A 62 -5.84 -14.13 -9.89
C ASP A 62 -6.88 -13.16 -9.35
N GLU A 63 -6.49 -11.92 -9.02
CA GLU A 63 -7.45 -10.87 -8.63
C GLU A 63 -8.48 -10.59 -9.74
N VAL A 64 -8.04 -10.45 -10.99
CA VAL A 64 -8.93 -10.27 -12.14
C VAL A 64 -9.81 -11.50 -12.35
N LEU A 65 -9.28 -12.72 -12.26
CA LEU A 65 -10.05 -13.96 -12.41
C LEU A 65 -11.12 -14.11 -11.31
N ASN A 66 -10.80 -13.77 -10.06
CA ASN A 66 -11.75 -13.76 -8.95
C ASN A 66 -12.90 -12.78 -9.19
N TRP A 67 -12.57 -11.59 -9.72
CA TRP A 67 -13.59 -10.63 -10.16
C TRP A 67 -14.44 -11.19 -11.30
N VAL A 68 -13.82 -11.81 -12.33
CA VAL A 68 -14.53 -12.41 -13.47
C VAL A 68 -15.48 -13.52 -13.02
N ALA A 69 -15.04 -14.40 -12.13
CA ALA A 69 -15.84 -15.50 -11.61
C ALA A 69 -17.14 -15.00 -10.95
N SER A 70 -17.08 -13.86 -10.26
CA SER A 70 -18.20 -13.28 -9.53
C SER A 70 -19.13 -12.43 -10.40
N ASN A 71 -18.63 -11.86 -11.51
CA ASN A 71 -19.36 -10.85 -12.28
C ASN A 71 -19.72 -11.28 -13.71
N ALA A 72 -18.84 -12.01 -14.42
CA ALA A 72 -19.01 -12.35 -15.83
C ALA A 72 -18.27 -13.65 -16.27
N PRO A 73 -18.52 -14.79 -15.61
CA PRO A 73 -17.68 -15.99 -15.70
C PRO A 73 -17.58 -16.64 -17.09
N THR A 74 -18.57 -16.46 -17.96
CA THR A 74 -18.62 -17.09 -19.30
C THR A 74 -18.28 -16.13 -20.43
N ARG A 75 -18.07 -14.85 -20.13
CA ARG A 75 -17.95 -13.78 -21.13
C ARG A 75 -16.58 -13.15 -21.18
N VAL A 76 -15.81 -13.24 -20.09
CA VAL A 76 -14.49 -12.64 -19.97
C VAL A 76 -13.42 -13.72 -20.03
N SER A 77 -12.35 -13.46 -20.77
CA SER A 77 -11.11 -14.25 -20.73
C SER A 77 -9.93 -13.35 -20.39
N VAL A 78 -8.94 -13.91 -19.71
CA VAL A 78 -7.80 -13.18 -19.15
C VAL A 78 -6.51 -13.73 -19.78
N HIS A 79 -5.70 -12.83 -20.32
CA HIS A 79 -4.51 -13.14 -21.12
C HIS A 79 -3.32 -12.29 -20.66
N GLU A 80 -2.12 -12.78 -20.95
CA GLU A 80 -0.88 -12.03 -20.74
C GLU A 80 -0.59 -11.11 -21.93
N LEU A 81 -0.12 -9.91 -21.61
CA LEU A 81 0.35 -8.90 -22.55
C LEU A 81 1.87 -8.80 -22.42
N THR A 82 2.58 -9.20 -23.48
CA THR A 82 4.05 -9.26 -23.53
C THR A 82 4.69 -8.13 -24.35
N ASP A 83 3.86 -7.26 -24.94
CA ASP A 83 4.28 -6.07 -25.67
C ASP A 83 3.29 -4.90 -25.45
N GLN A 84 3.60 -3.71 -25.94
CA GLN A 84 2.83 -2.49 -25.67
C GLN A 84 1.37 -2.52 -26.15
N HIS A 85 1.06 -3.22 -27.24
CA HIS A 85 -0.27 -3.17 -27.90
C HIS A 85 -1.00 -4.52 -27.92
N GLY A 86 -0.26 -5.61 -27.73
CA GLY A 86 -0.77 -6.98 -27.74
C GLY A 86 -1.53 -7.30 -29.03
N PRO A 87 -2.68 -7.99 -28.95
CA PRO A 87 -3.40 -8.36 -30.14
C PRO A 87 -4.17 -7.18 -30.77
N ALA A 88 -4.33 -6.05 -30.08
CA ALA A 88 -5.24 -4.99 -30.50
C ALA A 88 -5.03 -4.48 -31.95
N PRO A 89 -3.78 -4.31 -32.44
CA PRO A 89 -3.53 -3.86 -33.81
C PRO A 89 -3.86 -4.87 -34.91
N SER A 90 -4.00 -6.16 -34.58
CA SER A 90 -4.13 -7.25 -35.54
C SER A 90 -5.31 -8.19 -35.27
N HIS A 91 -6.04 -8.01 -34.17
CA HIS A 91 -7.16 -8.88 -33.78
C HIS A 91 -8.39 -8.64 -34.69
N PRO A 92 -8.73 -9.58 -35.59
CA PRO A 92 -9.72 -9.34 -36.65
C PRO A 92 -11.16 -9.41 -36.15
N LYS A 93 -11.40 -10.04 -35.00
CA LYS A 93 -12.73 -10.20 -34.40
C LYS A 93 -13.09 -9.10 -33.40
N ALA A 94 -12.12 -8.29 -32.98
CA ALA A 94 -12.35 -7.23 -32.01
C ALA A 94 -13.01 -6.03 -32.70
N ASP A 95 -14.05 -5.49 -32.09
CA ASP A 95 -14.82 -4.34 -32.60
C ASP A 95 -14.92 -3.18 -31.58
N ALA A 96 -14.44 -3.38 -30.34
CA ALA A 96 -14.31 -2.33 -29.34
C ALA A 96 -13.04 -2.46 -28.49
N ILE A 97 -12.62 -1.34 -27.89
CA ILE A 97 -11.58 -1.26 -26.87
C ILE A 97 -12.00 -0.27 -25.78
N VAL A 98 -11.77 -0.60 -24.51
CA VAL A 98 -12.05 0.33 -23.41
C VAL A 98 -10.80 1.12 -23.06
N ALA A 99 -10.96 2.42 -22.82
CA ALA A 99 -9.90 3.33 -22.43
C ALA A 99 -10.35 4.25 -21.27
N THR A 100 -9.40 4.67 -20.46
CA THR A 100 -9.54 5.85 -19.59
C THR A 100 -9.13 7.10 -20.38
N PRO A 101 -9.38 8.32 -19.89
CA PRO A 101 -8.95 9.55 -20.58
C PRO A 101 -7.46 9.56 -20.93
N GLU A 102 -6.59 8.97 -20.10
CA GLU A 102 -5.13 8.91 -20.32
C GLU A 102 -4.73 7.86 -21.35
N THR A 103 -5.46 6.74 -21.45
CA THR A 103 -5.13 5.66 -22.39
C THR A 103 -5.85 5.79 -23.73
N LYS A 104 -6.76 6.75 -23.87
CA LYS A 104 -7.47 7.03 -25.12
C LYS A 104 -6.53 7.40 -26.28
N PRO A 105 -5.53 8.30 -26.13
CA PRO A 105 -4.60 8.59 -27.22
C PRO A 105 -3.84 7.36 -27.71
N GLU A 106 -3.55 6.41 -26.81
CA GLU A 106 -2.90 5.16 -27.19
C GLU A 106 -3.85 4.24 -27.98
N CYS A 107 -5.13 4.20 -27.62
CA CYS A 107 -6.15 3.49 -28.38
C CYS A 107 -6.37 4.09 -29.79
N GLU A 108 -6.22 5.41 -29.92
CA GLU A 108 -6.24 6.10 -31.23
C GLU A 108 -5.06 5.67 -32.11
N ARG A 109 -3.84 5.57 -31.55
CA ARG A 109 -2.66 5.03 -32.25
C ARG A 109 -2.83 3.56 -32.64
N ILE A 110 -3.45 2.74 -31.77
CA ILE A 110 -3.81 1.36 -32.12
C ILE A 110 -4.73 1.36 -33.35
N ASN A 111 -5.70 2.27 -33.43
CA ASN A 111 -6.59 2.38 -34.58
C ASN A 111 -5.87 2.80 -35.87
N GLU A 112 -4.89 3.69 -35.81
CA GLU A 112 -4.02 4.02 -36.96
C GLU A 112 -3.33 2.75 -37.49
N ARG A 113 -2.71 1.96 -36.59
CA ARG A 113 -2.05 0.70 -36.96
C ARG A 113 -3.03 -0.34 -37.51
N ARG A 114 -4.26 -0.41 -36.98
CA ARG A 114 -5.30 -1.30 -37.49
C ARG A 114 -5.65 -0.98 -38.93
N VAL A 115 -5.79 0.31 -39.26
CA VAL A 115 -6.08 0.76 -40.63
C VAL A 115 -4.93 0.40 -41.57
N GLU A 116 -3.67 0.59 -41.14
CA GLU A 116 -2.49 0.13 -41.89
C GLU A 116 -2.50 -1.39 -42.14
N ASN A 117 -2.99 -2.17 -41.17
CA ASN A 117 -3.14 -3.62 -41.26
C ASN A 117 -4.41 -4.08 -42.01
N GLY A 118 -5.19 -3.15 -42.60
CA GLY A 118 -6.42 -3.46 -43.34
C GLY A 118 -7.62 -3.85 -42.47
N LEU A 119 -7.60 -3.52 -41.17
CA LEU A 119 -8.69 -3.76 -40.23
C LEU A 119 -9.50 -2.48 -39.97
N ALA A 120 -10.78 -2.65 -39.65
CA ALA A 120 -11.61 -1.54 -39.19
C ALA A 120 -11.14 -1.03 -37.81
N PRO A 121 -11.21 0.29 -37.56
CA PRO A 121 -10.89 0.85 -36.25
C PRO A 121 -11.85 0.29 -35.18
N LEU A 122 -11.32 0.06 -33.99
CA LEU A 122 -12.09 -0.29 -32.80
C LEU A 122 -12.90 0.91 -32.33
N HIS A 123 -14.12 0.66 -31.86
CA HIS A 123 -14.85 1.67 -31.12
C HIS A 123 -14.20 1.87 -29.75
N ILE A 124 -13.74 3.09 -29.46
CA ILE A 124 -13.14 3.43 -28.17
C ILE A 124 -14.26 3.77 -27.18
N ILE A 125 -14.41 2.93 -26.15
CA ILE A 125 -15.32 3.14 -25.04
C ILE A 125 -14.54 3.88 -23.97
N GLU A 126 -14.76 5.19 -23.86
CA GLU A 126 -14.12 6.02 -22.86
C GLU A 126 -14.84 5.92 -21.51
N VAL A 127 -14.09 5.62 -20.45
CA VAL A 127 -14.58 5.47 -19.08
C VAL A 127 -13.86 6.47 -18.20
N ALA A 128 -14.61 7.39 -17.60
CA ALA A 128 -14.06 8.36 -16.66
C ALA A 128 -13.52 7.67 -15.40
N HIS A 129 -12.54 8.31 -14.75
CA HIS A 129 -12.03 7.84 -13.47
C HIS A 129 -13.05 7.93 -12.35
N LEU A 130 -12.91 7.03 -11.40
CA LEU A 130 -13.48 7.21 -10.08
C LEU A 130 -12.52 8.05 -9.23
N THR A 131 -13.10 8.98 -8.48
CA THR A 131 -12.37 9.83 -7.54
C THR A 131 -12.65 9.39 -6.11
N ASP A 132 -11.69 9.62 -5.22
CA ASP A 132 -11.89 9.49 -3.78
C ASP A 132 -12.70 10.66 -3.21
N ILE A 133 -12.86 10.67 -1.88
CA ILE A 133 -13.61 11.72 -1.17
C ILE A 133 -12.97 13.11 -1.27
N ALA A 134 -11.66 13.19 -1.57
CA ALA A 134 -10.92 14.43 -1.74
C ALA A 134 -10.95 14.93 -3.20
N GLY A 135 -11.52 14.14 -4.12
CA GLY A 135 -11.62 14.47 -5.54
C GLY A 135 -10.42 14.00 -6.38
N ASP A 136 -9.48 13.29 -5.78
CA ASP A 136 -8.33 12.73 -6.50
C ASP A 136 -8.68 11.39 -7.16
N ILE A 137 -8.04 11.07 -8.28
CA ILE A 137 -8.25 9.81 -9.00
C ILE A 137 -7.81 8.61 -8.17
N ILE A 138 -8.71 7.62 -8.00
CA ILE A 138 -8.37 6.32 -7.41
C ILE A 138 -7.44 5.56 -8.36
N SER A 139 -6.22 5.28 -7.93
CA SER A 139 -5.20 4.62 -8.74
C SER A 139 -4.33 3.67 -7.92
N SER A 140 -3.75 2.66 -8.57
CA SER A 140 -2.80 1.73 -7.95
C SER A 140 -1.63 2.45 -7.26
N SER A 141 -1.15 3.56 -7.82
CA SER A 141 -0.07 4.36 -7.21
C SER A 141 -0.46 4.88 -5.83
N ARG A 142 -1.65 5.50 -5.69
CA ARG A 142 -2.15 6.00 -4.40
C ARG A 142 -2.37 4.87 -3.40
N ILE A 143 -2.82 3.70 -3.85
CA ILE A 143 -3.01 2.52 -3.01
C ILE A 143 -1.66 1.99 -2.52
N ARG A 144 -0.66 1.84 -3.42
CA ARG A 144 0.71 1.42 -3.06
C ARG A 144 1.41 2.39 -2.12
N ASN A 145 1.17 3.69 -2.29
CA ASN A 145 1.68 4.72 -1.38
C ASN A 145 0.87 4.82 -0.08
N GLY A 146 -0.12 3.95 0.11
CA GLY A 146 -0.85 3.85 1.37
C GLY A 146 -1.73 5.05 1.66
N LEU A 147 -2.18 5.80 0.65
CA LEU A 147 -3.03 6.98 0.80
C LEU A 147 -4.52 6.62 0.93
N VAL A 148 -4.96 5.64 0.12
CA VAL A 148 -6.36 5.16 0.09
C VAL A 148 -6.41 3.64 -0.01
N ASP A 149 -7.54 3.05 0.35
CA ASP A 149 -7.83 1.64 0.09
C ASP A 149 -8.32 1.40 -1.35
N VAL A 150 -8.60 0.14 -1.69
CA VAL A 150 -9.03 -0.28 -3.05
C VAL A 150 -10.40 0.27 -3.45
N GLU A 151 -11.18 0.82 -2.52
CA GLU A 151 -12.43 1.52 -2.78
C GLU A 151 -12.26 3.04 -2.87
N GLY A 152 -11.05 3.56 -2.57
CA GLY A 152 -10.77 4.99 -2.54
C GLY A 152 -11.07 5.66 -1.20
N HIS A 153 -11.27 4.91 -0.11
CA HIS A 153 -11.41 5.52 1.21
C HIS A 153 -10.03 5.79 1.82
N PRO A 154 -9.79 6.96 2.45
CA PRO A 154 -8.54 7.21 3.14
C PRO A 154 -8.36 6.26 4.32
N TRP A 155 -7.09 5.99 4.66
CA TRP A 155 -6.74 5.16 5.82
C TRP A 155 -6.93 5.90 7.14
N PHE A 156 -6.64 7.20 7.15
CA PHE A 156 -6.93 8.08 8.28
C PHE A 156 -8.25 8.81 8.05
N SER A 157 -9.20 8.66 8.97
CA SER A 157 -10.53 9.28 8.85
C SER A 157 -10.44 10.80 9.04
N PRO A 158 -11.11 11.61 8.19
CA PRO A 158 -11.24 13.05 8.42
C PRO A 158 -11.85 13.41 9.78
N ALA A 159 -12.61 12.50 10.40
CA ALA A 159 -13.20 12.70 11.72
C ALA A 159 -12.15 12.73 12.86
N TRP A 160 -10.95 12.19 12.63
CA TRP A 160 -9.86 12.20 13.59
C TRP A 160 -8.90 13.38 13.38
N GLU A 161 -9.07 14.17 12.32
CA GLU A 161 -8.16 15.26 12.01
C GLU A 161 -8.19 16.34 13.10
N GLY A 162 -7.02 16.68 13.63
CA GLY A 162 -6.86 17.64 14.72
C GLY A 162 -7.39 17.17 16.09
N GLN A 163 -7.78 15.90 16.24
CA GLN A 163 -8.28 15.34 17.49
C GLN A 163 -7.20 14.54 18.25
N VAL A 164 -7.22 14.60 19.59
CA VAL A 164 -6.46 13.66 20.41
C VAL A 164 -7.29 12.39 20.57
N LEU A 165 -6.70 11.25 20.21
CA LEU A 165 -7.36 9.95 20.33
C LEU A 165 -6.85 9.24 21.58
N ARG A 166 -7.74 8.92 22.52
CA ARG A 166 -7.41 8.16 23.72
C ARG A 166 -7.82 6.71 23.57
N MET A 167 -6.92 5.81 23.95
CA MET A 167 -7.18 4.38 23.89
C MET A 167 -8.33 4.00 24.84
N HIS A 168 -9.39 3.40 24.30
CA HIS A 168 -10.44 2.79 25.11
C HIS A 168 -9.95 1.42 25.65
N PRO A 169 -10.27 1.02 26.90
CA PRO A 169 -9.84 -0.27 27.46
C PRO A 169 -10.21 -1.53 26.67
N ARG A 170 -11.15 -1.40 25.71
CA ARG A 170 -11.55 -2.48 24.79
C ARG A 170 -10.51 -2.79 23.72
N VAL A 171 -9.57 -1.88 23.50
CA VAL A 171 -8.51 -2.01 22.50
C VAL A 171 -7.33 -2.82 23.05
N GLU A 172 -7.10 -2.80 24.37
CA GLU A 172 -5.95 -3.47 24.99
C GLU A 172 -5.80 -4.96 24.62
N PRO A 173 -6.88 -5.79 24.61
CA PRO A 173 -6.74 -7.19 24.23
C PRO A 173 -6.32 -7.39 22.77
N GLU A 174 -6.78 -6.50 21.88
CA GLU A 174 -6.47 -6.54 20.44
C GLU A 174 -5.01 -6.15 20.16
N LEU A 175 -4.43 -5.26 20.98
CA LEU A 175 -3.02 -4.84 20.88
C LEU A 175 -2.05 -5.84 21.49
N LYS A 176 -2.49 -6.66 22.46
CA LYS A 176 -1.65 -7.72 23.05
C LYS A 176 -1.32 -8.84 22.06
N THR A 177 -2.13 -9.00 21.02
CA THR A 177 -1.84 -9.96 19.95
C THR A 177 -0.95 -9.27 18.93
N PRO A 178 0.32 -9.71 18.74
CA PRO A 178 1.22 -9.12 17.78
C PRO A 178 0.54 -8.95 16.42
N MET A 179 0.76 -7.80 15.78
CA MET A 179 0.18 -7.55 14.47
C MET A 179 0.89 -8.37 13.38
N GLY A 180 2.15 -8.75 13.64
CA GLY A 180 3.02 -9.40 12.68
C GLY A 180 3.73 -10.64 13.17
N VAL A 181 4.80 -10.96 12.45
CA VAL A 181 5.62 -12.14 12.72
C VAL A 181 6.53 -11.79 13.89
N LEU A 182 6.40 -12.58 14.95
CA LEU A 182 7.27 -12.49 16.12
C LEU A 182 8.52 -13.34 15.86
N TYR A 183 9.68 -12.70 15.95
CA TYR A 183 10.98 -13.35 15.93
C TYR A 183 11.49 -13.38 17.37
N GLU A 184 11.65 -14.59 17.91
CA GLU A 184 12.07 -14.80 19.29
C GLU A 184 13.59 -14.63 19.43
N GLY A 185 14.02 -14.04 20.54
CA GLY A 185 15.43 -13.91 20.88
C GLY A 185 15.63 -13.64 22.36
N PRO A 186 16.83 -13.94 22.89
CA PRO A 186 17.13 -13.65 24.29
C PRO A 186 17.14 -12.13 24.53
N GLU A 187 16.57 -11.69 25.66
CA GLU A 187 16.55 -10.27 26.04
C GLU A 187 17.96 -9.66 26.14
N THR A 188 18.98 -10.49 26.42
CA THR A 188 20.38 -10.08 26.50
C THR A 188 21.08 -9.92 25.15
N ALA A 189 20.48 -10.40 24.05
CA ALA A 189 21.03 -10.32 22.70
C ALA A 189 19.91 -10.11 21.66
N PRO A 190 19.29 -8.90 21.63
CA PRO A 190 18.19 -8.56 20.71
C PRO A 190 18.58 -8.69 19.24
N GLU A 191 19.87 -8.62 18.90
CA GLU A 191 20.40 -8.80 17.55
C GLU A 191 20.05 -10.16 16.94
N VAL A 192 19.89 -11.21 17.76
CA VAL A 192 19.54 -12.55 17.27
C VAL A 192 18.15 -12.55 16.62
N ALA A 193 17.17 -11.94 17.29
CA ALA A 193 15.82 -11.82 16.78
C ALA A 193 15.75 -10.88 15.57
N MET A 194 16.50 -9.77 15.62
CA MET A 194 16.55 -8.80 14.54
C MET A 194 17.15 -9.39 13.26
N LEU A 195 18.26 -10.12 13.35
CA LEU A 195 18.86 -10.78 12.19
C LEU A 195 17.90 -11.80 11.55
N ALA A 196 17.23 -12.61 12.36
CA ALA A 196 16.23 -13.56 11.86
C ALA A 196 15.08 -12.84 11.15
N ALA A 197 14.64 -11.68 11.65
CA ALA A 197 13.61 -10.87 11.01
C ALA A 197 14.07 -10.27 9.68
N LEU A 198 15.33 -9.84 9.60
CA LEU A 198 15.93 -9.26 8.39
C LEU A 198 16.21 -10.31 7.30
N GLU A 199 16.46 -11.57 7.66
CA GLU A 199 16.64 -12.66 6.68
C GLU A 199 15.42 -12.89 5.79
N ASP A 200 14.21 -12.59 6.30
CA ASP A 200 12.94 -12.75 5.58
C ASP A 200 12.55 -11.51 4.75
N ILE A 201 13.35 -10.44 4.78
CA ILE A 201 13.00 -9.14 4.19
C ILE A 201 14.05 -8.72 3.16
N ASP A 202 13.59 -8.40 1.95
CA ASP A 202 14.44 -7.72 0.96
C ASP A 202 14.58 -6.24 1.33
N THR A 203 15.63 -5.92 2.08
CA THR A 203 15.94 -4.57 2.56
C THR A 203 16.26 -3.59 1.43
N SER A 204 16.53 -4.06 0.20
CA SER A 204 16.79 -3.18 -0.94
C SER A 204 15.52 -2.60 -1.57
N GLN A 205 14.35 -3.18 -1.27
CA GLN A 205 13.04 -2.78 -1.80
C GLN A 205 12.02 -2.43 -0.72
N THR A 206 12.42 -2.50 0.55
CA THR A 206 11.54 -2.36 1.70
C THR A 206 11.96 -1.16 2.54
N ILE A 207 11.00 -0.30 2.88
CA ILE A 207 11.22 0.78 3.84
C ILE A 207 11.25 0.16 5.25
N LEU A 208 12.38 0.31 5.94
CA LEU A 208 12.59 -0.20 7.28
C LEU A 208 12.21 0.88 8.30
N ILE A 209 11.23 0.58 9.14
CA ILE A 209 10.76 1.48 10.19
C ILE A 209 10.97 0.80 11.54
N ALA A 210 11.68 1.44 12.46
CA ALA A 210 11.94 0.91 13.78
C ALA A 210 11.29 1.78 14.86
N VAL A 211 10.59 1.13 15.79
CA VAL A 211 9.88 1.79 16.89
C VAL A 211 10.41 1.25 18.22
N GLY A 212 10.88 2.18 19.06
CA GLY A 212 11.46 1.94 20.37
C GLY A 212 12.98 1.95 20.37
N ASP A 213 13.56 2.50 21.43
CA ASP A 213 15.01 2.72 21.59
C ASP A 213 15.83 1.45 21.37
N VAL A 214 15.42 0.31 21.94
CA VAL A 214 16.10 -0.98 21.77
C VAL A 214 16.08 -1.45 20.31
N THR A 215 14.95 -1.30 19.63
CA THR A 215 14.81 -1.73 18.24
C THR A 215 15.66 -0.88 17.30
N VAL A 216 15.65 0.44 17.49
CA VAL A 216 16.47 1.38 16.70
C VAL A 216 17.96 1.15 16.95
N SER A 217 18.39 1.10 18.20
CA SER A 217 19.81 0.85 18.56
C SER A 217 20.31 -0.51 18.07
N THR A 218 19.49 -1.55 18.09
CA THR A 218 19.86 -2.88 17.59
C THR A 218 20.14 -2.85 16.09
N LEU A 219 19.32 -2.16 15.29
CA LEU A 219 19.58 -2.00 13.86
C LEU A 219 20.89 -1.23 13.60
N LEU A 220 21.10 -0.13 14.32
CA LEU A 220 22.32 0.67 14.19
C LEU A 220 23.57 -0.13 14.56
N ALA A 221 23.50 -0.97 15.60
CA ALA A 221 24.59 -1.86 16.00
C ALA A 221 24.90 -2.95 14.96
N LEU A 222 23.96 -3.25 14.06
CA LEU A 222 24.14 -4.14 12.92
C LEU A 222 24.58 -3.39 11.64
N ASP A 223 25.01 -2.13 11.77
CA ASP A 223 25.36 -1.23 10.66
C ASP A 223 24.20 -0.99 9.68
N ILE A 224 22.95 -1.09 10.15
CA ILE A 224 21.73 -0.83 9.37
C ILE A 224 21.05 0.41 9.94
N VAL A 225 20.97 1.48 9.14
CA VAL A 225 20.20 2.67 9.50
C VAL A 225 18.77 2.47 8.99
N PRO A 226 17.74 2.41 9.87
CA PRO A 226 16.36 2.36 9.42
C PRO A 226 16.00 3.66 8.69
N ASP A 227 15.14 3.57 7.67
CA ASP A 227 14.63 4.75 6.96
C ASP A 227 13.87 5.68 7.92
N LEU A 228 13.11 5.09 8.85
CA LEU A 228 12.43 5.82 9.92
C LEU A 228 12.69 5.19 11.30
N GLY A 229 13.16 5.98 12.26
CA GLY A 229 13.26 5.60 13.67
C GLY A 229 12.25 6.37 14.53
N PHE A 230 11.67 5.73 15.53
CA PHE A 230 10.86 6.38 16.57
C PHE A 230 11.41 5.98 17.94
N ILE A 231 11.77 6.98 18.75
CA ILE A 231 12.36 6.77 20.08
C ILE A 231 11.71 7.74 21.08
N ASP A 232 11.59 7.35 22.35
CA ASP A 232 11.07 8.24 23.41
C ASP A 232 12.15 8.62 24.45
N GLY A 233 13.37 8.08 24.30
CA GLY A 233 14.48 8.30 25.22
C GLY A 233 14.27 7.63 26.59
N GLN A 234 13.28 6.76 26.70
CA GLN A 234 12.98 5.94 27.86
C GLN A 234 13.13 4.46 27.48
N THR A 235 13.48 3.61 28.45
CA THR A 235 13.13 2.19 28.35
C THR A 235 12.50 1.74 29.65
N LYS A 236 11.39 1.00 29.54
CA LYS A 236 10.64 0.50 30.71
C LYS A 236 10.24 1.63 31.68
N ARG A 237 9.84 2.80 31.16
CA ARG A 237 9.38 3.99 31.93
C ARG A 237 10.44 4.61 32.85
N THR A 238 11.71 4.38 32.54
CA THR A 238 12.85 5.03 33.21
C THR A 238 13.68 5.74 32.15
N ALA A 239 14.07 7.00 32.40
CA ALA A 239 14.94 7.74 31.49
C ALA A 239 16.28 7.00 31.33
N LEU A 240 16.68 6.78 30.09
CA LEU A 240 17.97 6.16 29.77
C LEU A 240 19.12 7.05 30.25
N ALA A 241 20.21 6.44 30.70
CA ALA A 241 21.44 7.19 30.91
C ALA A 241 21.92 7.77 29.55
N ALA A 242 22.63 8.90 29.56
CA ALA A 242 23.09 9.54 28.32
C ALA A 242 23.96 8.62 27.42
N GLU A 243 24.56 7.58 28.02
CA GLU A 243 25.38 6.57 27.35
C GLU A 243 24.54 5.44 26.73
N GLU A 244 23.27 5.31 27.11
CA GLU A 244 22.33 4.29 26.63
C GLU A 244 21.31 4.89 25.64
N GLN A 245 21.33 6.21 25.44
CA GLN A 245 20.51 6.88 24.43
C GLN A 245 20.95 6.49 23.03
N VAL A 246 19.98 6.40 22.13
CA VAL A 246 20.22 6.11 20.71
C VAL A 246 21.09 7.21 20.10
N ASP A 247 22.21 6.83 19.49
CA ASP A 247 23.03 7.74 18.71
C ASP A 247 22.28 8.17 17.44
N CYS A 248 21.73 9.38 17.48
CA CYS A 248 20.96 9.93 16.37
C CYS A 248 21.84 10.46 15.22
N SER A 249 23.18 10.43 15.34
CA SER A 249 24.09 10.99 14.32
C SER A 249 24.06 10.25 12.98
N ALA A 250 23.58 9.01 12.97
CA ALA A 250 23.36 8.22 11.77
C ALA A 250 22.16 8.71 10.93
N PHE A 251 21.24 9.46 11.53
CA PHE A 251 20.06 9.99 10.84
C PHE A 251 20.34 11.37 10.25
N THR A 252 19.82 11.61 9.06
CA THR A 252 19.97 12.91 8.37
C THR A 252 19.00 13.95 8.92
N HIS A 253 17.82 13.50 9.32
CA HIS A 253 16.80 14.35 9.91
C HIS A 253 16.43 13.87 11.32
N ILE A 254 16.25 14.83 12.21
CA ILE A 254 15.73 14.62 13.56
C ILE A 254 14.48 15.48 13.67
N LEU A 255 13.33 14.84 13.88
CA LEU A 255 12.05 15.49 14.12
C LEU A 255 11.63 15.23 15.56
N GLU A 256 10.79 16.10 16.11
CA GLU A 256 10.28 16.00 17.47
C GLU A 256 8.75 15.96 17.45
N ALA A 257 8.14 15.17 18.32
CA ALA A 257 6.69 15.11 18.49
C ALA A 257 6.30 14.88 19.96
N SER A 258 5.28 15.58 20.45
CA SER A 258 4.69 15.26 21.75
C SER A 258 3.59 14.20 21.64
N ASN A 259 3.67 13.12 22.42
CA ASN A 259 2.62 12.10 22.50
C ASN A 259 2.49 11.51 23.92
N PRO A 260 1.64 12.08 24.79
CA PRO A 260 1.49 11.59 26.15
C PRO A 260 1.03 10.12 26.23
N ALA A 261 1.25 9.50 27.40
CA ALA A 261 0.92 8.10 27.63
C ALA A 261 -0.55 7.74 27.36
N GLY A 262 -0.77 6.63 26.66
CA GLY A 262 -2.11 6.10 26.34
C GLY A 262 -2.96 6.93 25.38
N VAL A 263 -2.38 7.93 24.70
CA VAL A 263 -3.05 8.72 23.66
C VAL A 263 -2.26 8.71 22.35
N LEU A 264 -2.91 9.17 21.29
CA LEU A 264 -2.34 9.47 19.98
C LEU A 264 -2.69 10.92 19.63
N THR A 265 -1.66 11.76 19.47
CA THR A 265 -1.84 13.20 19.25
C THR A 265 -1.85 13.59 17.76
N PRO A 266 -2.51 14.70 17.39
CA PRO A 266 -2.39 15.28 16.04
C PRO A 266 -0.96 15.62 15.65
N GLU A 267 -0.14 16.00 16.63
CA GLU A 267 1.28 16.34 16.44
C GLU A 267 2.08 15.11 15.99
N LEU A 268 1.94 13.99 16.70
CA LEU A 268 2.58 12.73 16.31
C LEU A 268 2.15 12.31 14.89
N LYS A 269 0.86 12.42 14.56
CA LYS A 269 0.36 12.14 13.20
C LYS A 269 1.02 13.03 12.15
N ALA A 270 1.12 14.34 12.41
CA ALA A 270 1.70 15.29 11.47
C ALA A 270 3.18 15.00 11.21
N VAL A 271 3.93 14.69 12.27
CA VAL A 271 5.35 14.36 12.19
C VAL A 271 5.57 13.03 11.47
N ILE A 272 4.76 12.00 11.74
CA ILE A 272 4.78 10.74 10.99
C ILE A 272 4.52 10.98 9.49
N ALA A 273 3.50 11.77 9.16
CA ALA A 273 3.16 12.07 7.77
C ALA A 273 4.27 12.86 7.06
N GLN A 274 4.95 13.76 7.77
CA GLN A 274 6.12 14.48 7.27
C GLN A 274 7.29 13.52 7.05
N ALA A 275 7.62 12.71 8.06
CA ALA A 275 8.70 11.73 8.02
C ALA A 275 8.54 10.75 6.85
N ALA A 276 7.33 10.25 6.62
CA ALA A 276 7.01 9.32 5.54
C ALA A 276 7.20 9.90 4.11
N GLN A 277 7.39 11.22 3.99
CA GLN A 277 7.68 11.88 2.70
C GLN A 277 9.17 12.18 2.50
N LEU A 278 10.00 12.00 3.53
CA LEU A 278 11.43 12.21 3.45
C LEU A 278 12.08 10.96 2.84
N GLU A 279 12.97 11.16 1.88
CA GLU A 279 13.75 10.08 1.26
C GLU A 279 15.02 9.74 2.05
N GLU A 280 15.42 10.63 2.97
CA GLU A 280 16.63 10.48 3.79
C GLU A 280 16.29 9.90 5.17
N PRO A 281 17.18 9.08 5.77
CA PRO A 281 16.93 8.47 7.08
C PRO A 281 16.56 9.51 8.13
N THR A 282 15.42 9.31 8.77
CA THR A 282 14.82 10.25 9.73
C THR A 282 14.54 9.55 11.05
N VAL A 283 14.90 10.18 12.16
CA VAL A 283 14.47 9.76 13.50
C VAL A 283 13.48 10.77 14.07
N VAL A 284 12.42 10.25 14.69
CA VAL A 284 11.41 11.02 15.42
C VAL A 284 11.62 10.77 16.90
N VAL A 285 11.96 11.84 17.63
CA VAL A 285 12.08 11.82 19.10
C VAL A 285 10.72 12.21 19.69
N VAL A 286 10.13 11.28 20.43
CA VAL A 286 8.79 11.41 20.99
C VAL A 286 8.89 11.84 22.45
N ASP A 287 8.39 13.04 22.77
CA ASP A 287 8.16 13.44 24.17
C ASP A 287 6.87 12.77 24.68
N GLY A 288 7.03 11.61 25.30
CA GLY A 288 5.94 10.82 25.87
C GLY A 288 6.10 9.31 25.67
N GLU A 289 5.13 8.64 25.04
CA GLU A 289 5.16 7.20 24.70
C GLU A 289 5.02 7.01 23.17
N GLU A 290 5.85 6.14 22.60
CA GLU A 290 5.84 5.70 21.20
C GLU A 290 5.08 4.38 20.98
N ASP A 291 4.66 3.68 22.05
CA ASP A 291 3.99 2.37 22.02
C ASP A 291 2.80 2.28 21.04
N LEU A 292 2.01 3.35 20.92
CA LEU A 292 0.84 3.40 20.04
C LEU A 292 1.16 3.94 18.64
N ALA A 293 2.35 4.53 18.43
CA ALA A 293 2.77 5.09 17.16
C ALA A 293 2.62 4.14 15.96
N PRO A 294 2.85 2.79 16.09
CA PRO A 294 2.63 1.85 14.98
C PRO A 294 1.24 1.96 14.33
N LEU A 295 0.20 2.31 15.09
CA LEU A 295 -1.15 2.52 14.53
C LEU A 295 -1.20 3.68 13.54
N TYR A 296 -0.55 4.80 13.86
CA TYR A 296 -0.45 5.94 12.94
C TYR A 296 0.55 5.69 11.82
N ILE A 297 1.71 5.11 12.12
CA ILE A 297 2.74 4.77 11.14
C ILE A 297 2.14 3.95 10.01
N HIS A 298 1.49 2.82 10.32
CA HIS A 298 0.90 1.96 9.30
C HIS A 298 -0.10 2.69 8.41
N LEU A 299 -0.90 3.63 8.94
CA LEU A 299 -1.87 4.36 8.12
C LEU A 299 -1.23 5.39 7.18
N HIS A 300 0.00 5.83 7.42
CA HIS A 300 0.64 6.92 6.67
C HIS A 300 1.82 6.50 5.79
N VAL A 301 2.31 5.27 5.91
CA VAL A 301 3.47 4.78 5.13
C VAL A 301 3.05 3.93 3.92
N PRO A 302 3.89 3.79 2.88
CA PRO A 302 3.61 2.92 1.73
C PRO A 302 3.44 1.44 2.10
N LEU A 303 2.88 0.66 1.16
CA LEU A 303 2.63 -0.78 1.35
C LEU A 303 3.90 -1.65 1.36
N HIS A 304 5.04 -1.11 0.94
CA HIS A 304 6.35 -1.77 1.00
C HIS A 304 7.16 -1.35 2.24
N ALA A 305 6.50 -0.85 3.28
CA ALA A 305 7.14 -0.61 4.56
C ALA A 305 6.98 -1.80 5.51
N VAL A 306 7.99 -2.06 6.34
CA VAL A 306 7.92 -2.97 7.47
C VAL A 306 8.21 -2.19 8.74
N VAL A 307 7.35 -2.35 9.74
CA VAL A 307 7.50 -1.74 11.06
C VAL A 307 8.01 -2.81 12.02
N PHE A 308 9.19 -2.58 12.58
CA PHE A 308 9.78 -3.35 13.67
C PHE A 308 9.45 -2.68 14.99
N TYR A 309 8.99 -3.47 15.95
CA TYR A 309 8.79 -3.01 17.32
C TYR A 309 9.08 -4.14 18.32
N GLY A 310 9.61 -3.78 19.48
CA GLY A 310 9.96 -4.74 20.52
C GLY A 310 8.74 -5.42 21.14
N GLN A 311 8.87 -6.71 21.45
CA GLN A 311 7.95 -7.46 22.30
C GLN A 311 8.67 -7.79 23.62
N PRO A 312 8.31 -7.14 24.74
CA PRO A 312 9.04 -7.28 26.00
C PRO A 312 9.23 -8.73 26.46
N GLY A 313 10.48 -9.12 26.70
CA GLY A 313 10.87 -10.45 27.18
C GLY A 313 10.71 -11.58 26.17
N VAL A 314 10.42 -11.28 24.90
CA VAL A 314 10.18 -12.29 23.86
C VAL A 314 11.04 -12.09 22.62
N GLY A 315 11.12 -10.86 22.08
CA GLY A 315 11.91 -10.59 20.87
C GLY A 315 11.42 -9.35 20.11
N VAL A 316 11.46 -9.41 18.78
CA VAL A 316 11.02 -8.33 17.89
C VAL A 316 9.86 -8.79 17.01
N VAL A 317 8.90 -7.90 16.78
CA VAL A 317 7.82 -8.13 15.81
C VAL A 317 8.17 -7.37 14.54
N ALA A 318 8.15 -8.05 13.39
CA ALA A 318 8.18 -7.41 12.08
C ALA A 318 6.77 -7.41 11.48
N GLN A 319 6.25 -6.22 11.21
CA GLN A 319 4.91 -6.05 10.66
C GLN A 319 4.92 -5.36 9.30
N PRO A 320 4.63 -6.07 8.19
CA PRO A 320 4.43 -5.44 6.89
C PRO A 320 3.21 -4.51 6.88
N SER A 321 3.35 -3.35 6.26
CA SER A 321 2.29 -2.34 6.12
C SER A 321 1.32 -2.70 4.99
N SER A 322 0.72 -3.88 5.04
CA SER A 322 -0.22 -4.37 4.03
C SER A 322 -1.58 -3.65 4.07
N LEU A 323 -2.42 -3.87 3.05
CA LEU A 323 -3.82 -3.43 3.06
C LEU A 323 -4.60 -3.99 4.28
N GLU A 324 -4.30 -5.23 4.68
CA GLU A 324 -4.91 -5.86 5.86
C GLU A 324 -4.45 -5.18 7.15
N THR A 325 -3.15 -4.91 7.26
CA THR A 325 -2.55 -4.19 8.40
C THR A 325 -3.18 -2.81 8.56
N LYS A 326 -3.22 -2.02 7.48
CA LYS A 326 -3.85 -0.70 7.48
C LYS A 326 -5.34 -0.79 7.84
N ALA A 327 -6.07 -1.78 7.32
CA ALA A 327 -7.46 -1.99 7.67
C ALA A 327 -7.64 -2.36 9.15
N ARG A 328 -6.74 -3.16 9.72
CA ARG A 328 -6.73 -3.47 11.16
C ARG A 328 -6.47 -2.22 11.99
N CYS A 329 -5.44 -1.43 11.66
CA CYS A 329 -5.16 -0.16 12.35
C CYS A 329 -6.35 0.80 12.29
N ARG A 330 -6.98 0.97 11.11
CA ARG A 330 -8.17 1.82 10.95
C ARG A 330 -9.32 1.36 11.85
N ARG A 331 -9.62 0.06 11.91
CA ARG A 331 -10.64 -0.51 12.81
C ARG A 331 -10.31 -0.34 14.29
N LEU A 332 -9.02 -0.43 14.66
CA LEU A 332 -8.61 -0.22 16.05
C LEU A 332 -8.82 1.24 16.46
N LEU A 333 -8.47 2.21 15.60
CA LEU A 333 -8.69 3.63 15.87
C LEU A 333 -10.17 4.01 15.97
N GLU A 334 -11.09 3.29 15.31
CA GLU A 334 -12.54 3.48 15.49
C GLU A 334 -13.01 3.18 16.92
N LEU A 335 -12.23 2.45 17.71
CA LEU A 335 -12.51 2.15 19.11
C LEU A 335 -11.92 3.18 20.08
N PHE A 336 -11.13 4.15 19.61
CA PHE A 336 -10.56 5.21 20.44
C PHE A 336 -11.61 6.29 20.72
N GLU A 337 -11.47 6.96 21.86
CA GLU A 337 -12.30 8.10 22.23
C GLU A 337 -11.62 9.40 21.81
N VAL A 338 -12.38 10.32 21.20
CA VAL A 338 -11.93 11.69 20.93
C VAL A 338 -12.01 12.48 22.24
N VAL A 339 -10.90 13.14 22.63
CA VAL A 339 -10.78 13.85 23.92
C VAL A 339 -10.49 15.34 23.75
#